data_AF-A0A822VLK8-F1
#
_entry.id   AF-A0A822VLK8-F1
#
_cell.length_a   1.000
_cell.length_b   1.000
_cell.length_c   1.000
_cell.angle_alpha   90.00
_cell.angle_beta   90.00
_cell.angle_gamma   90.00
#
_symmetry.space_group_name_H-M   'P 1'
#
loop_
_entity.id
_entity.type
_entity.pdbx_description
1 polymer ?
#
loop_
_entity_poly.entity_id
_entity_poly.type
_entity_poly.pdbx_seq_one_letter_code
_entity_poly.pdbx_strand_id
1 'polypeptide(L)'
;MRFINLTIKEGFFSKNFDFGDKTAVYSHINSVGKSTLLRLLFYSIGYSIPSTKKIRFDKLETILYLETVEGICEIYRKDKDIVLKCIDSETWKLRLPKDLEFILQKNFNIRNSDVLLNIIGAIYLDQDKGWTLLNRGTVIGGIKFKIDQLIQGMLNIEPLQALNVELEEVVEGISRLKQLKKIVDYQHENTTIIKESNFESTKLLDLEKNLSMIMGKISSLESEKDTLRVTLEKNEEYLAYLENLHLFIKAPESGEEFLLKKEFVKGFGAYQKIIELKIYNLERKIKELRKKEEKIRIEIRDSEKFFNTENTIELFENRLNLLVVPKETIDSELSRLKNRKKELESIRLNYLSSELMQKIYENIMYFAKKLDVAEYLEHEKDFILTSDLKSYSGTILHKLVFCFKLAYIVELQKYLGFRLPIVLDSPSGREVDQKNIEDMFKILNEDFVDNQIIIASIFEYPLYSPDKIIKINKNLLE
;
A
#
# COMPACT_ATOMS: atom_id res chain seq x y z
N MET A 1 19.74 -21.74 -7.57
CA MET A 1 19.62 -20.27 -7.68
C MET A 1 20.36 -19.61 -6.53
N ARG A 2 21.22 -18.63 -6.82
CA ARG A 2 22.02 -17.91 -5.80
C ARG A 2 22.18 -16.45 -6.18
N PHE A 3 22.11 -15.56 -5.19
CA PHE A 3 22.50 -14.16 -5.33
C PHE A 3 24.03 -14.07 -5.37
N ILE A 4 24.60 -13.42 -6.39
CA ILE A 4 26.07 -13.27 -6.51
C ILE A 4 26.48 -11.88 -6.05
N ASN A 5 25.92 -10.85 -6.70
CA ASN A 5 26.29 -9.46 -6.45
C ASN A 5 25.08 -8.55 -6.68
N LEU A 6 24.94 -7.53 -5.84
CA LEU A 6 24.03 -6.41 -6.04
C LEU A 6 24.82 -5.11 -6.05
N THR A 7 24.74 -4.38 -7.14
CA THR A 7 25.21 -2.99 -7.25
C THR A 7 24.02 -2.04 -7.15
N ILE A 8 24.10 -1.04 -6.28
CA ILE A 8 23.10 0.01 -6.12
C ILE A 8 23.72 1.35 -6.50
N LYS A 9 23.05 2.11 -7.38
CA LYS A 9 23.45 3.44 -7.80
C LYS A 9 22.38 4.48 -7.44
N GLU A 10 22.82 5.60 -6.88
CA GLU A 10 22.00 6.79 -6.63
C GLU A 10 22.76 8.03 -7.11
N GLY A 11 22.43 8.53 -8.31
CA GLY A 11 23.18 9.62 -8.94
C GLY A 11 24.64 9.22 -9.17
N PHE A 12 25.58 9.92 -8.51
CA PHE A 12 27.02 9.65 -8.61
C PHE A 12 27.52 8.61 -7.60
N PHE A 13 26.69 8.22 -6.63
CA PHE A 13 27.06 7.21 -5.63
C PHE A 13 26.77 5.82 -6.17
N SER A 14 27.72 4.90 -6.00
CA SER A 14 27.57 3.49 -6.36
C SER A 14 28.13 2.65 -5.23
N LYS A 15 27.43 1.59 -4.86
CA LYS A 15 27.90 0.64 -3.84
C LYS A 15 27.59 -0.79 -4.25
N ASN A 16 28.57 -1.66 -4.08
CA ASN A 16 28.51 -3.06 -4.48
C ASN A 16 28.44 -3.94 -3.23
N PHE A 17 27.62 -4.97 -3.30
CA PHE A 17 27.39 -5.95 -2.24
C PHE A 17 27.58 -7.35 -2.82
N ASP A 18 28.58 -8.08 -2.34
CA ASP A 18 28.85 -9.46 -2.73
C ASP A 18 28.22 -10.43 -1.74
N PHE A 19 27.59 -11.48 -2.26
CA PHE A 19 26.92 -12.51 -1.48
C PHE A 19 27.67 -13.84 -1.64
N GLY A 20 27.89 -14.50 -0.50
CA GLY A 20 28.50 -15.82 -0.41
C GLY A 20 27.45 -16.90 -0.16
N ASP A 21 27.88 -18.12 0.11
CA ASP A 21 26.98 -19.23 0.46
C ASP A 21 26.27 -18.95 1.80
N LYS A 22 26.98 -18.37 2.76
CA LYS A 22 26.47 -17.86 4.03
C LYS A 22 26.86 -16.39 4.19
N THR A 23 25.88 -15.51 4.03
CA THR A 23 26.07 -14.06 4.15
C THR A 23 25.44 -13.51 5.42
N ALA A 24 26.20 -12.73 6.19
CA ALA A 24 25.70 -11.94 7.32
C ALA A 24 25.68 -10.45 6.97
N VAL A 25 24.49 -9.84 6.93
CA VAL A 25 24.28 -8.40 6.81
C VAL A 25 24.14 -7.83 8.23
N TYR A 26 25.22 -7.24 8.72
CA TYR A 26 25.38 -6.87 10.12
C TYR A 26 25.48 -5.36 10.34
N SER A 27 24.96 -4.90 11.48
CA SER A 27 25.18 -3.55 11.99
C SER A 27 24.93 -3.51 13.50
N HIS A 28 25.76 -2.77 14.23
CA HIS A 28 25.58 -2.51 15.66
C HIS A 28 24.36 -1.63 15.98
N ILE A 29 23.76 -0.96 14.98
CA ILE A 29 22.66 -0.02 15.17
C ILE A 29 21.42 -0.45 14.37
N ASN A 30 20.24 -0.26 14.95
CA ASN A 30 18.97 -0.47 14.25
C ASN A 30 18.73 0.61 13.18
N SER A 31 17.92 0.28 12.16
CA SER A 31 17.45 1.25 11.17
C SER A 31 18.52 1.91 10.28
N VAL A 32 19.66 1.24 10.08
CA VAL A 32 20.74 1.69 9.17
C VAL A 32 20.60 1.18 7.73
N GLY A 33 19.69 0.23 7.47
CA GLY A 33 19.42 -0.29 6.11
C GLY A 33 19.63 -1.79 5.89
N LYS A 34 19.82 -2.62 6.93
CA LYS A 34 19.97 -4.08 6.80
C LYS A 34 18.79 -4.74 6.07
N SER A 35 17.58 -4.58 6.61
CA SER A 35 16.33 -5.00 5.97
C SER A 35 16.14 -4.34 4.61
N THR A 36 16.61 -3.09 4.44
CA THR A 36 16.51 -2.39 3.15
C THR A 36 17.36 -3.07 2.07
N LEU A 37 18.54 -3.60 2.39
CA LEU A 37 19.35 -4.37 1.46
C LEU A 37 18.65 -5.66 1.03
N LEU A 38 18.09 -6.43 1.97
CA LEU A 38 17.35 -7.65 1.63
C LEU A 38 16.11 -7.35 0.76
N ARG A 39 15.39 -6.28 1.10
CA ARG A 39 14.27 -5.77 0.29
C ARG A 39 14.71 -5.39 -1.12
N LEU A 40 15.91 -4.81 -1.26
CA LEU A 40 16.46 -4.43 -2.56
C LEU A 40 16.89 -5.62 -3.42
N LEU A 41 17.27 -6.76 -2.83
CA LEU A 41 17.54 -7.99 -3.60
C LEU A 41 16.29 -8.43 -4.36
N PHE A 42 15.17 -8.58 -3.66
CA PHE A 42 13.91 -9.01 -4.26
C PHE A 42 13.26 -7.91 -5.12
N TYR A 43 13.43 -6.64 -4.76
CA TYR A 43 13.09 -5.54 -5.66
C TYR A 43 13.86 -5.68 -6.98
N SER A 44 15.17 -5.92 -6.94
CA SER A 44 15.99 -6.03 -8.15
C SER A 44 15.59 -7.22 -9.03
N ILE A 45 15.12 -8.34 -8.45
CA ILE A 45 14.55 -9.48 -9.19
C ILE A 45 13.30 -9.08 -10.00
N GLY A 46 12.51 -8.10 -9.54
CA GLY A 46 11.30 -7.64 -10.23
C GLY A 46 10.08 -7.47 -9.31
N TYR A 47 10.14 -7.94 -8.07
CA TYR A 47 9.01 -7.81 -7.14
C TYR A 47 8.72 -6.33 -6.83
N SER A 48 7.43 -6.01 -6.65
CA SER A 48 6.97 -4.66 -6.30
C SER A 48 7.06 -4.41 -4.80
N ILE A 49 8.30 -4.37 -4.30
CA ILE A 49 8.60 -4.13 -2.89
C ILE A 49 8.61 -2.63 -2.60
N PRO A 50 7.90 -2.18 -1.56
CA PRO A 50 7.83 -0.76 -1.24
C PRO A 50 9.16 -0.23 -0.70
N SER A 51 9.43 1.05 -1.02
CA SER A 51 10.53 1.84 -0.47
C SER A 51 10.53 1.90 1.06
N THR A 52 11.68 2.18 1.66
CA THR A 52 11.79 2.48 3.09
C THR A 52 11.84 3.99 3.32
N LYS A 53 11.59 4.46 4.56
CA LYS A 53 11.47 5.90 4.86
C LYS A 53 12.64 6.76 4.36
N LYS A 54 13.86 6.21 4.36
CA LYS A 54 15.10 6.93 3.99
C LYS A 54 15.55 6.69 2.56
N ILE A 55 15.12 5.59 1.93
CA ILE A 55 15.63 5.15 0.63
C ILE A 55 14.44 4.89 -0.30
N ARG A 56 14.39 5.67 -1.38
CA ARG A 56 13.31 5.58 -2.38
C ARG A 56 13.76 4.73 -3.55
N PHE A 57 13.19 3.54 -3.69
CA PHE A 57 13.63 2.55 -4.69
C PHE A 57 13.40 3.04 -6.12
N ASP A 58 12.37 3.85 -6.37
CA ASP A 58 12.08 4.52 -7.65
C ASP A 58 13.21 5.45 -8.14
N LYS A 59 14.08 5.91 -7.24
CA LYS A 59 15.23 6.77 -7.57
C LYS A 59 16.53 6.01 -7.76
N LEU A 60 16.55 4.71 -7.47
CA LEU A 60 17.75 3.90 -7.54
C LEU A 60 17.86 3.21 -8.90
N GLU A 61 19.10 2.94 -9.29
CA GLU A 61 19.39 1.95 -10.32
C GLU A 61 20.05 0.75 -9.64
N THR A 62 19.56 -0.45 -9.92
CA THR A 62 20.16 -1.68 -9.40
C THR A 62 20.68 -2.56 -10.52
N ILE A 63 21.80 -3.22 -10.28
CA ILE A 63 22.35 -4.28 -11.14
C ILE A 63 22.53 -5.49 -10.26
N LEU A 64 21.74 -6.54 -10.50
CA LEU A 64 21.78 -7.79 -9.76
C LEU A 64 22.34 -8.89 -10.67
N TYR A 65 23.37 -9.57 -10.19
CA TYR A 65 23.84 -10.82 -10.78
C TYR A 65 23.27 -11.99 -9.99
N LEU A 66 22.52 -12.83 -10.69
CA LEU A 66 21.80 -13.96 -10.13
C LEU A 66 22.23 -15.23 -10.86
N GLU A 67 22.72 -16.21 -10.11
CA GLU A 67 22.94 -17.56 -10.63
C GLU A 67 21.59 -18.28 -10.73
N THR A 68 21.21 -18.71 -11.92
CA THR A 68 20.01 -19.49 -12.22
C THR A 68 20.40 -20.87 -12.75
N VAL A 69 19.42 -21.74 -13.06
CA VAL A 69 19.70 -23.04 -13.70
C VAL A 69 20.25 -22.87 -15.11
N GLU A 70 19.84 -21.80 -15.81
CA GLU A 70 20.34 -21.44 -17.14
C GLU A 70 21.70 -20.70 -17.04
N GLY A 71 22.21 -20.55 -15.81
CA GLY A 71 23.46 -19.89 -15.41
C GLY A 71 23.26 -18.42 -15.00
N ILE A 72 24.28 -17.58 -15.14
CA ILE A 72 24.27 -16.22 -14.56
C ILE A 72 23.41 -15.27 -15.41
N CYS A 73 22.40 -14.67 -14.79
CA CYS A 73 21.61 -13.59 -15.35
C CYS A 73 21.98 -12.24 -14.69
N GLU A 74 22.14 -11.21 -15.51
CA GLU A 74 22.27 -9.82 -15.11
C GLU A 74 20.89 -9.14 -15.21
N ILE A 75 20.42 -8.57 -14.11
CA ILE A 75 19.14 -7.87 -14.01
C ILE A 75 19.44 -6.41 -13.66
N TYR A 76 19.32 -5.52 -14.64
CA TYR A 76 19.33 -4.08 -14.41
C TYR A 76 17.90 -3.59 -14.20
N ARG A 77 17.68 -2.81 -13.14
CA ARG A 77 16.36 -2.22 -12.84
C ARG A 77 16.48 -0.73 -12.54
N LYS A 78 15.59 0.06 -13.14
CA LYS A 78 15.37 1.48 -12.82
C LYS A 78 13.87 1.75 -12.76
N ASP A 79 13.35 1.96 -11.55
CA ASP A 79 11.92 2.06 -11.27
C ASP A 79 11.10 0.87 -11.81
N LYS A 80 10.41 1.06 -12.94
CA LYS A 80 9.58 0.04 -13.61
C LYS A 80 10.28 -0.62 -14.79
N ASP A 81 11.35 -0.02 -15.29
CA ASP A 81 12.06 -0.54 -16.45
C ASP A 81 13.11 -1.55 -15.99
N ILE A 82 13.10 -2.72 -16.63
CA ILE A 82 14.03 -3.83 -16.36
C ILE A 82 14.73 -4.22 -17.66
N VAL A 83 16.03 -4.42 -17.58
CA VAL A 83 16.82 -5.05 -18.63
C VAL A 83 17.37 -6.36 -18.08
N LEU A 84 16.93 -7.47 -18.67
CA LEU A 84 17.37 -8.80 -18.31
C LEU A 84 18.34 -9.30 -19.39
N LYS A 85 19.49 -9.81 -18.97
CA LYS A 85 20.46 -10.50 -19.84
C LYS A 85 20.80 -11.84 -19.22
N CYS A 86 20.53 -12.93 -19.91
CA CYS A 86 20.97 -14.27 -19.51
C CYS A 86 21.96 -14.82 -20.56
N ILE A 87 22.57 -15.98 -20.29
CA ILE A 87 23.72 -16.52 -21.04
C ILE A 87 23.50 -16.67 -22.54
N ASP A 88 22.25 -16.74 -23.01
CA ASP A 88 21.91 -16.80 -24.45
C ASP A 88 22.23 -15.51 -25.24
N SER A 89 22.85 -14.50 -24.62
CA SER A 89 23.15 -13.17 -25.20
C SER A 89 21.90 -12.36 -25.61
N GLU A 90 20.70 -12.92 -25.43
CA GLU A 90 19.46 -12.20 -25.60
C GLU A 90 19.28 -11.18 -24.46
N THR A 91 19.03 -9.94 -24.86
CA THR A 91 18.74 -8.84 -23.96
C THR A 91 17.27 -8.48 -24.06
N TRP A 92 16.52 -8.68 -22.99
CA TRP A 92 15.10 -8.32 -22.93
C TRP A 92 14.92 -6.98 -22.23
N LYS A 93 14.20 -6.06 -22.87
CA LYS A 93 13.75 -4.80 -22.27
C LYS A 93 12.29 -4.96 -21.85
N LEU A 94 12.04 -4.90 -20.56
CA LEU A 94 10.80 -5.30 -19.91
C LEU A 94 10.29 -4.17 -19.02
N ARG A 95 8.98 -4.16 -18.74
CA ARG A 95 8.33 -3.12 -17.94
C ARG A 95 7.33 -3.70 -16.94
N LEU A 96 7.51 -3.32 -15.67
CA LEU A 96 6.61 -3.69 -14.58
C LEU A 96 5.33 -2.83 -14.54
N PRO A 97 4.20 -3.39 -14.05
CA PRO A 97 4.03 -4.77 -13.59
C PRO A 97 3.73 -5.78 -14.71
N LYS A 98 3.55 -5.31 -15.95
CA LYS A 98 3.08 -6.12 -17.09
C LYS A 98 3.94 -7.36 -17.34
N ASP A 99 5.26 -7.21 -17.27
CA ASP A 99 6.19 -8.29 -17.62
C ASP A 99 6.71 -9.08 -16.40
N LEU A 100 6.08 -8.93 -15.22
CA LEU A 100 6.54 -9.58 -13.98
C LEU A 100 6.65 -11.11 -14.12
N GLU A 101 5.61 -11.77 -14.62
CA GLU A 101 5.61 -13.23 -14.76
C GLU A 101 6.73 -13.71 -15.68
N PHE A 102 6.97 -13.01 -16.79
CA PHE A 102 8.06 -13.33 -17.71
C PHE A 102 9.43 -13.21 -17.04
N ILE A 103 9.65 -12.16 -16.25
CA ILE A 103 10.90 -11.97 -15.49
C ILE A 103 11.10 -13.11 -14.50
N LEU A 104 10.06 -13.45 -13.72
CA LEU A 104 10.14 -14.53 -12.74
C LEU A 104 10.33 -15.89 -13.42
N GLN A 105 9.65 -16.14 -14.55
CA GLN A 105 9.83 -17.35 -15.35
C GLN A 105 11.29 -17.53 -15.77
N LYS A 106 11.95 -16.46 -16.23
CA LYS A 106 13.37 -16.53 -16.61
C LYS A 106 14.30 -16.74 -15.41
N ASN A 107 14.01 -16.12 -14.28
CA ASN A 107 14.85 -16.29 -13.07
C ASN A 107 14.70 -17.68 -12.43
N PHE A 108 13.50 -18.27 -12.46
CA PHE A 108 13.17 -19.52 -11.76
C PHE A 108 13.00 -20.74 -12.69
N ASN A 109 13.04 -20.55 -14.01
CA ASN A 109 12.84 -21.58 -15.02
C ASN A 109 11.53 -22.39 -14.87
N ILE A 110 10.42 -21.73 -14.57
CA ILE A 110 9.06 -22.32 -14.48
C ILE A 110 8.06 -21.43 -15.19
N ARG A 111 7.00 -22.04 -15.75
CA ARG A 111 5.87 -21.33 -16.39
C ARG A 111 4.61 -21.21 -15.52
N ASN A 112 4.47 -22.04 -14.49
CA ASN A 112 3.29 -22.04 -13.63
C ASN A 112 3.24 -20.76 -12.76
N SER A 113 2.29 -19.87 -13.05
CA SER A 113 2.15 -18.57 -12.38
C SER A 113 1.87 -18.72 -10.87
N ASP A 114 1.05 -19.70 -10.47
CA ASP A 114 0.75 -19.94 -9.05
C ASP A 114 2.02 -20.25 -8.26
N VAL A 115 2.94 -21.04 -8.83
CA VAL A 115 4.25 -21.28 -8.22
C VAL A 115 5.06 -19.99 -8.20
N LEU A 116 5.30 -19.35 -9.35
CA LEU A 116 6.15 -18.16 -9.48
C LEU A 116 5.78 -17.03 -8.50
N LEU A 117 4.49 -16.75 -8.35
CA LEU A 117 3.98 -15.69 -7.48
C LEU A 117 4.09 -16.04 -5.99
N ASN A 118 4.22 -17.33 -5.64
CA ASN A 118 4.33 -17.79 -4.25
C ASN A 118 5.76 -18.15 -3.81
N ILE A 119 6.74 -18.27 -4.72
CA ILE A 119 8.14 -18.61 -4.39
C ILE A 119 8.72 -17.69 -3.31
N ILE A 120 8.52 -16.36 -3.43
CA ILE A 120 9.05 -15.39 -2.45
C ILE A 120 8.56 -15.68 -1.03
N GLY A 121 7.34 -16.22 -0.90
CA GLY A 121 6.79 -16.64 0.38
C GLY A 121 7.49 -17.86 0.96
N ALA A 122 8.17 -18.69 0.18
CA ALA A 122 8.99 -19.78 0.72
C ALA A 122 10.40 -19.30 1.10
N ILE A 123 11.01 -18.42 0.30
CA ILE A 123 12.44 -18.07 0.42
C ILE A 123 12.76 -16.85 1.30
N TYR A 124 11.78 -15.99 1.61
CA TYR A 124 11.99 -14.77 2.37
C TYR A 124 11.12 -14.71 3.64
N LEU A 125 11.77 -14.42 4.77
CA LEU A 125 11.14 -14.12 6.05
C LEU A 125 11.44 -12.66 6.43
N ASP A 126 10.44 -11.79 6.31
CA ASP A 126 10.51 -10.38 6.72
C ASP A 126 10.37 -10.21 8.24
N GLN A 127 11.08 -9.23 8.80
CA GLN A 127 11.07 -8.93 10.23
C GLN A 127 9.68 -8.58 10.78
N ASP A 128 8.82 -7.91 9.99
CA ASP A 128 7.53 -7.42 10.49
C ASP A 128 6.42 -8.48 10.36
N LYS A 129 6.20 -8.96 9.12
CA LYS A 129 5.06 -9.85 8.80
C LYS A 129 5.46 -11.29 8.53
N GLY A 130 6.73 -11.53 8.18
CA GLY A 130 7.23 -12.85 7.81
C GLY A 130 7.04 -13.88 8.92
N TRP A 131 7.30 -13.47 10.17
CA TRP A 131 7.17 -14.31 11.37
C TRP A 131 5.74 -14.60 11.84
N THR A 132 4.74 -14.18 11.06
CA THR A 132 3.32 -14.52 11.29
C THR A 132 2.70 -15.30 10.14
N LEU A 133 3.50 -15.57 9.09
CA LEU A 133 3.06 -16.16 7.84
C LEU A 133 3.25 -17.68 7.85
N LEU A 134 2.22 -18.41 8.30
CA LEU A 134 2.19 -19.87 8.23
C LEU A 134 1.74 -20.34 6.84
N ASN A 135 0.43 -20.35 6.60
CA ASN A 135 -0.16 -20.89 5.37
C ASN A 135 -0.66 -19.82 4.40
N ARG A 136 -0.95 -18.61 4.89
CA ARG A 136 -1.37 -17.47 4.06
C ARG A 136 -1.10 -16.14 4.73
N GLY A 137 -0.92 -15.10 3.93
CA GLY A 137 -0.72 -13.75 4.45
C GLY A 137 0.12 -12.88 3.53
N THR A 138 0.71 -11.85 4.09
CA THR A 138 1.55 -10.90 3.34
C THR A 138 3.02 -11.18 3.64
N VAL A 139 3.79 -11.53 2.61
CA VAL A 139 5.24 -11.78 2.76
C VAL A 139 5.93 -10.46 3.07
N ILE A 140 5.75 -9.48 2.18
CA ILE A 140 6.30 -8.14 2.30
C ILE A 140 5.51 -7.17 1.43
N GLY A 141 5.24 -5.97 1.95
CA GLY A 141 4.50 -4.95 1.22
C GLY A 141 3.07 -5.40 0.90
N GLY A 142 2.71 -5.41 -0.38
CA GLY A 142 1.42 -5.92 -0.88
C GLY A 142 1.47 -7.35 -1.42
N ILE A 143 2.64 -8.01 -1.38
CA ILE A 143 2.84 -9.34 -1.96
C ILE A 143 2.25 -10.39 -1.03
N LYS A 144 1.26 -11.14 -1.54
CA LYS A 144 0.55 -12.18 -0.80
C LYS A 144 1.18 -13.54 -1.07
N PHE A 145 1.15 -14.39 -0.05
CA PHE A 145 1.47 -15.80 -0.16
C PHE A 145 0.26 -16.62 0.26
N LYS A 146 0.00 -17.72 -0.43
CA LYS A 146 -0.94 -18.74 -0.02
C LYS A 146 -0.42 -20.13 -0.39
N ILE A 147 -0.36 -21.02 0.59
CA ILE A 147 0.14 -22.38 0.41
C ILE A 147 -0.79 -23.21 -0.49
N ASP A 148 -2.10 -22.95 -0.48
CA ASP A 148 -3.05 -23.66 -1.34
C ASP A 148 -2.78 -23.39 -2.82
N GLN A 149 -2.49 -22.13 -3.19
CA GLN A 149 -2.06 -21.77 -4.54
C GLN A 149 -0.71 -22.39 -4.91
N LEU A 150 0.27 -22.36 -4.00
CA LEU A 150 1.58 -22.98 -4.25
C LEU A 150 1.45 -24.49 -4.52
N ILE A 151 0.72 -25.21 -3.64
CA ILE A 151 0.50 -26.67 -3.78
C ILE A 151 -0.26 -26.97 -5.08
N GLN A 152 -1.32 -26.21 -5.38
CA GLN A 152 -2.04 -26.33 -6.64
C GLN A 152 -1.11 -26.18 -7.85
N GLY A 153 -0.27 -25.15 -7.85
CA GLY A 153 0.67 -24.89 -8.94
C GLY A 153 1.68 -26.03 -9.11
N MET A 154 2.16 -26.59 -8.00
CA MET A 154 3.10 -27.72 -8.00
C MET A 154 2.46 -29.03 -8.48
N LEU A 155 1.17 -29.25 -8.17
CA LEU A 155 0.43 -30.44 -8.62
C LEU A 155 0.00 -30.35 -10.10
N ASN A 156 -0.13 -29.14 -10.64
CA ASN A 156 -0.55 -28.86 -12.02
C ASN A 156 -1.87 -29.56 -12.42
N ILE A 157 -2.87 -29.50 -11.54
CA ILE A 157 -4.16 -30.19 -11.71
C ILE A 157 -5.13 -29.27 -12.48
N GLU A 158 -5.38 -29.56 -13.76
CA GLU A 158 -6.33 -28.82 -14.60
C GLU A 158 -7.76 -28.76 -14.03
N PRO A 159 -8.36 -29.84 -13.49
CA PRO A 159 -9.67 -29.78 -12.84
C PRO A 159 -9.76 -28.75 -11.70
N LEU A 160 -8.65 -28.44 -11.03
CA LEU A 160 -8.61 -27.46 -9.95
C LEU A 160 -8.74 -26.03 -10.46
N GLN A 161 -8.33 -25.77 -11.70
CA GLN A 161 -8.48 -24.44 -12.32
C GLN A 161 -9.95 -24.14 -12.59
N ALA A 162 -10.67 -25.07 -13.23
CA ALA A 162 -12.11 -24.93 -13.46
C ALA A 162 -12.89 -24.80 -12.14
N LEU A 163 -12.53 -25.60 -11.13
CA LEU A 163 -13.10 -25.53 -9.79
C LEU A 163 -12.87 -24.18 -9.11
N ASN A 164 -11.69 -23.59 -9.27
CA ASN A 164 -11.37 -22.27 -8.71
C ASN A 164 -12.17 -21.14 -9.37
N VAL A 165 -12.35 -21.20 -10.69
CA VAL A 165 -13.20 -20.24 -11.42
C VAL A 165 -14.63 -20.32 -10.88
N GLU A 166 -15.18 -21.53 -10.73
CA GLU A 166 -16.51 -21.72 -10.14
C GLU A 166 -16.57 -21.18 -8.69
N LEU A 167 -15.54 -21.44 -7.88
CA LEU A 167 -15.45 -20.89 -6.52
C LEU A 167 -15.44 -19.37 -6.50
N GLU A 168 -14.72 -18.71 -7.40
CA GLU A 168 -14.69 -17.25 -7.52
C GLU A 168 -16.07 -16.71 -7.91
N GLU A 169 -16.73 -17.32 -8.89
CA GLU A 169 -18.10 -16.97 -9.30
C GLU A 169 -19.09 -17.11 -8.14
N VAL A 170 -19.01 -18.22 -7.38
CA VAL A 170 -19.87 -18.45 -6.20
C VAL A 170 -19.58 -17.43 -5.10
N VAL A 171 -18.31 -17.12 -4.82
CA VAL A 171 -17.92 -16.12 -3.82
C VAL A 171 -18.38 -14.72 -4.22
N GLU A 172 -18.24 -14.37 -5.49
CA GLU A 172 -18.74 -13.11 -6.04
C GLU A 172 -20.27 -13.07 -5.96
N GLY A 173 -20.95 -14.15 -6.32
CA GLY A 173 -22.40 -14.32 -6.18
C GLY A 173 -22.88 -14.12 -4.75
N ILE A 174 -22.20 -14.73 -3.76
CA ILE A 174 -22.47 -14.50 -2.33
C ILE A 174 -22.28 -13.03 -1.96
N SER A 175 -21.23 -12.37 -2.46
CA SER A 175 -20.96 -10.95 -2.20
C SER A 175 -22.09 -10.08 -2.75
N ARG A 176 -22.48 -10.30 -4.01
CA ARG A 176 -23.59 -9.60 -4.68
C ARG A 176 -24.91 -9.83 -3.95
N LEU A 177 -25.25 -11.07 -3.57
CA LEU A 177 -26.46 -11.37 -2.79
C LEU A 177 -26.43 -10.79 -1.38
N LYS A 178 -25.27 -10.71 -0.72
CA LYS A 178 -25.14 -10.02 0.57
C LYS A 178 -25.40 -8.52 0.44
N GLN A 179 -24.93 -7.90 -0.65
CA GLN A 179 -25.24 -6.50 -0.93
C GLN A 179 -26.74 -6.32 -1.20
N LEU A 180 -27.35 -7.21 -1.99
CA LEU A 180 -28.80 -7.21 -2.24
C LEU A 180 -29.61 -7.42 -0.95
N LYS A 181 -29.19 -8.35 -0.08
CA LYS A 181 -29.83 -8.59 1.22
C LYS A 181 -29.80 -7.35 2.09
N LYS A 182 -28.68 -6.63 2.17
CA LYS A 182 -28.60 -5.35 2.91
C LYS A 182 -29.60 -4.32 2.40
N ILE A 183 -29.82 -4.29 1.08
CA ILE A 183 -30.79 -3.41 0.45
C ILE A 183 -32.23 -3.82 0.80
N VAL A 184 -32.56 -5.12 0.77
CA VAL A 184 -33.89 -5.64 1.13
C VAL A 184 -34.17 -5.54 2.63
N ASP A 185 -33.17 -5.77 3.48
CA ASP A 185 -33.28 -5.56 4.93
C ASP A 185 -33.57 -4.09 5.24
N TYR A 186 -32.88 -3.16 4.54
CA TYR A 186 -33.16 -1.72 4.62
C TYR A 186 -34.60 -1.39 4.18
N GLN A 187 -35.14 -2.03 3.13
CA GLN A 187 -36.54 -1.85 2.74
C GLN A 187 -37.51 -2.30 3.85
N HIS A 188 -37.31 -3.50 4.39
CA HIS A 188 -38.17 -4.07 5.43
C HIS A 188 -38.16 -3.25 6.72
N GLU A 189 -36.98 -2.82 7.18
CA GLU A 189 -36.82 -1.97 8.38
C GLU A 189 -37.52 -0.61 8.20
N ASN A 190 -37.50 -0.04 6.99
CA ASN A 190 -38.15 1.23 6.69
C ASN A 190 -39.67 1.11 6.43
N THR A 191 -40.19 -0.03 5.95
CA THR A 191 -41.66 -0.23 5.83
C THR A 191 -42.42 -0.11 7.16
N THR A 192 -41.75 -0.31 8.29
CA THR A 192 -42.33 -0.14 9.63
C THR A 192 -42.21 1.27 10.22
N ILE A 193 -41.41 2.16 9.63
CA ILE A 193 -41.07 3.47 10.22
C ILE A 193 -41.69 4.66 9.45
N ILE A 194 -42.29 4.44 8.27
CA ILE A 194 -42.79 5.52 7.39
C ILE A 194 -44.10 6.19 7.87
N LYS A 195 -44.61 5.89 9.08
CA LYS A 195 -45.72 6.67 9.65
C LYS A 195 -45.36 7.66 10.74
N GLU A 196 -44.18 7.60 11.33
CA GLU A 196 -43.77 8.54 12.37
C GLU A 196 -42.24 8.64 12.41
N SER A 197 -41.65 9.55 11.63
CA SER A 197 -40.50 10.37 12.06
C SER A 197 -39.96 11.23 10.92
N ASN A 198 -39.95 12.53 11.16
CA ASN A 198 -39.16 13.50 10.41
C ASN A 198 -37.67 13.16 10.56
N PHE A 199 -37.01 12.80 9.46
CA PHE A 199 -35.56 12.87 9.39
C PHE A 199 -35.13 13.71 8.19
N GLU A 200 -35.18 15.02 8.42
CA GLU A 200 -34.66 16.04 7.52
C GLU A 200 -33.12 16.11 7.63
N SER A 201 -32.48 16.13 6.45
CA SER A 201 -31.36 17.01 6.06
C SER A 201 -30.29 17.37 7.11
N THR A 202 -29.11 16.76 7.01
CA THR A 202 -27.89 17.35 7.61
C THR A 202 -26.95 17.95 6.55
N LYS A 203 -26.86 17.34 5.37
CA LYS A 203 -25.87 17.74 4.36
C LYS A 203 -26.28 18.95 3.50
N LEU A 204 -27.55 19.09 3.15
CA LEU A 204 -28.06 20.26 2.41
C LEU A 204 -28.04 21.51 3.30
N LEU A 205 -28.52 21.40 4.54
CA LEU A 205 -28.47 22.47 5.53
C LEU A 205 -27.04 22.96 5.78
N ASP A 206 -26.06 22.06 5.83
CA ASP A 206 -24.65 22.45 5.97
C ASP A 206 -24.10 23.18 4.73
N LEU A 207 -24.50 22.78 3.52
CA LEU A 207 -24.10 23.46 2.28
C LEU A 207 -24.77 24.83 2.14
N GLU A 208 -26.07 24.94 2.45
CA GLU A 208 -26.80 26.21 2.47
C GLU A 208 -26.26 27.16 3.53
N LYS A 209 -25.99 26.66 4.75
CA LYS A 209 -25.34 27.44 5.82
C LYS A 209 -23.96 27.93 5.40
N ASN A 210 -23.16 27.08 4.76
CA ASN A 210 -21.84 27.47 4.22
C ASN A 210 -21.96 28.51 3.10
N LEU A 211 -22.95 28.37 2.21
CA LEU A 211 -23.24 29.35 1.15
C LEU A 211 -23.63 30.70 1.76
N SER A 212 -24.56 30.73 2.73
CA SER A 212 -24.96 31.95 3.43
C SER A 212 -23.79 32.61 4.15
N MET A 213 -22.90 31.84 4.79
CA MET A 213 -21.69 32.38 5.41
C MET A 213 -20.72 33.00 4.40
N ILE A 214 -20.54 32.37 3.22
CA ILE A 214 -19.66 32.90 2.16
C ILE A 214 -20.28 34.16 1.55
N MET A 215 -21.58 34.16 1.25
CA MET A 215 -22.29 35.33 0.75
C MET A 215 -22.20 36.49 1.73
N GLY A 216 -22.41 36.26 3.03
CA GLY A 216 -22.26 37.28 4.06
C GLY A 216 -20.84 37.87 4.11
N LYS A 217 -19.81 37.03 3.96
CA LYS A 217 -18.42 37.51 3.86
C LYS A 217 -18.17 38.33 2.59
N ILE A 218 -18.71 37.92 1.45
CA ILE A 218 -18.60 38.67 0.19
C ILE A 218 -19.25 40.06 0.35
N SER A 219 -20.48 40.13 0.85
CA SER A 219 -21.18 41.40 1.05
C SER A 219 -20.44 42.33 2.02
N SER A 220 -19.86 41.79 3.09
CA SER A 220 -19.05 42.59 4.03
C SER A 220 -17.79 43.16 3.36
N LEU A 221 -17.09 42.36 2.56
CA LEU A 221 -15.89 42.81 1.83
C LEU A 221 -16.24 43.79 0.70
N GLU A 222 -17.39 43.63 0.05
CA GLU A 222 -17.88 44.56 -0.96
C GLU A 222 -18.22 45.93 -0.35
N SER A 223 -18.90 45.94 0.80
CA SER A 223 -19.17 47.18 1.56
C SER A 223 -17.88 47.88 1.99
N GLU A 224 -16.87 47.14 2.49
CA GLU A 224 -15.56 47.71 2.84
C GLU A 224 -14.87 48.31 1.61
N LYS A 225 -14.89 47.61 0.48
CA LYS A 225 -14.31 48.07 -0.78
C LYS A 225 -15.02 49.33 -1.29
N ASP A 226 -16.35 49.37 -1.26
CA ASP A 226 -17.11 50.53 -1.73
C ASP A 226 -16.91 51.74 -0.82
N THR A 227 -16.80 51.53 0.49
CA THR A 227 -16.41 52.57 1.45
C THR A 227 -15.02 53.15 1.12
N LEU A 228 -14.05 52.28 0.79
CA LEU A 228 -12.71 52.72 0.39
C LEU A 228 -12.71 53.46 -0.95
N ARG A 229 -13.56 53.07 -1.92
CA ARG A 229 -13.72 53.79 -3.19
C ARG A 229 -14.30 55.18 -2.98
N VAL A 230 -15.37 55.30 -2.19
CA VAL A 230 -15.95 56.59 -1.80
C VAL A 230 -14.92 57.45 -1.05
N THR A 231 -14.08 56.83 -0.21
CA THR A 231 -13.00 57.56 0.49
C THR A 231 -11.96 58.10 -0.50
N LEU A 232 -11.59 57.31 -1.51
CA LEU A 232 -10.63 57.72 -2.55
C LEU A 232 -11.16 58.93 -3.34
N GLU A 233 -12.43 58.86 -3.76
CA GLU A 233 -13.14 59.94 -4.46
C GLU A 233 -13.24 61.21 -3.60
N LYS A 234 -13.71 61.08 -2.35
CA LYS A 234 -13.82 62.21 -1.42
C LYS A 234 -12.48 62.86 -1.11
N ASN A 235 -11.41 62.08 -0.98
CA ASN A 235 -10.08 62.62 -0.74
C ASN A 235 -9.62 63.51 -1.90
N GLU A 236 -9.92 63.11 -3.15
CA GLU A 236 -9.66 63.92 -4.34
C GLU A 236 -10.53 65.18 -4.37
N GLU A 237 -11.83 65.06 -4.07
CA GLU A 237 -12.76 66.19 -3.99
C GLU A 237 -12.36 67.21 -2.91
N TYR A 238 -12.00 66.76 -1.71
CA TYR A 238 -11.58 67.64 -0.63
C TYR A 238 -10.32 68.40 -0.97
N LEU A 239 -9.38 67.74 -1.63
CA LEU A 239 -8.14 68.37 -2.01
C LEU A 239 -8.38 69.42 -3.12
N ALA A 240 -9.20 69.10 -4.13
CA ALA A 240 -9.63 70.06 -5.14
C ALA A 240 -10.40 71.25 -4.52
N TYR A 241 -11.23 71.01 -3.51
CA TYR A 241 -11.91 72.07 -2.77
C TYR A 241 -10.92 72.97 -2.01
N LEU A 242 -9.93 72.39 -1.31
CA LEU A 242 -8.90 73.15 -0.60
C LEU A 242 -8.05 74.01 -1.55
N GLU A 243 -7.76 73.53 -2.76
CA GLU A 243 -7.09 74.33 -3.80
C GLU A 243 -7.96 75.52 -4.25
N ASN A 244 -9.26 75.30 -4.42
CA ASN A 244 -10.21 76.34 -4.84
C ASN A 244 -10.43 77.44 -3.78
N LEU A 245 -10.16 77.16 -2.50
CA LEU A 245 -10.21 78.17 -1.44
C LEU A 245 -9.02 79.15 -1.49
N HIS A 246 -8.01 78.90 -2.33
CA HIS A 246 -6.83 79.74 -2.52
C HIS A 246 -6.10 80.08 -1.20
N LEU A 247 -6.01 79.09 -0.30
CA LEU A 247 -5.39 79.26 1.00
C LEU A 247 -3.86 79.30 0.88
N PHE A 248 -3.22 80.23 1.58
CA PHE A 248 -1.77 80.31 1.69
C PHE A 248 -1.28 79.59 2.95
N ILE A 249 -0.22 78.81 2.81
CA ILE A 249 0.44 78.10 3.90
C ILE A 249 1.74 78.83 4.22
N LYS A 250 1.96 79.11 5.50
CA LYS A 250 3.19 79.73 6.01
C LYS A 250 4.12 78.68 6.61
N ALA A 251 5.34 78.61 6.11
CA ALA A 251 6.37 77.73 6.66
C ALA A 251 6.82 78.23 8.05
N PRO A 252 6.82 77.38 9.10
CA PRO A 252 7.13 77.82 10.47
C PRO A 252 8.58 78.34 10.64
N GLU A 253 9.53 77.79 9.88
CA GLU A 253 10.96 78.06 10.05
C GLU A 253 11.49 79.16 9.10
N SER A 254 11.03 79.21 7.84
CA SER A 254 11.48 80.23 6.86
C SER A 254 10.55 81.45 6.77
N GLY A 255 9.32 81.34 7.27
CA GLY A 255 8.31 82.39 7.18
C GLY A 255 7.71 82.60 5.78
N GLU A 256 8.15 81.85 4.77
CA GLU A 256 7.67 81.92 3.40
C GLU A 256 6.21 81.45 3.29
N GLU A 257 5.43 82.14 2.45
CA GLU A 257 4.02 81.86 2.20
C GLU A 257 3.84 81.34 0.77
N PHE A 258 3.18 80.20 0.63
CA PHE A 258 2.89 79.60 -0.68
C PHE A 258 1.44 79.16 -0.79
N LEU A 259 0.87 79.27 -1.99
CA LEU A 259 -0.49 78.85 -2.27
C LEU A 259 -0.61 77.33 -2.19
N LEU A 260 -1.59 76.82 -1.44
CA LEU A 260 -1.86 75.39 -1.33
C LEU A 260 -2.27 74.84 -2.70
N LYS A 261 -1.44 73.94 -3.23
CA LYS A 261 -1.70 73.12 -4.42
C LYS A 261 -1.46 71.65 -4.10
N LYS A 262 -2.08 70.76 -4.87
CA LYS A 262 -2.07 69.30 -4.73
C LYS A 262 -0.66 68.73 -4.69
N GLU A 263 0.22 69.28 -5.50
CA GLU A 263 1.63 68.89 -5.59
C GLU A 263 2.40 69.10 -4.28
N PHE A 264 1.94 70.02 -3.41
CA PHE A 264 2.59 70.32 -2.13
C PHE A 264 2.07 69.46 -0.97
N VAL A 265 1.01 68.66 -1.16
CA VAL A 265 0.48 67.77 -0.11
C VAL A 265 1.28 66.47 -0.08
N LYS A 266 2.38 66.49 0.68
CA LYS A 266 3.31 65.38 0.80
C LYS A 266 2.62 64.12 1.34
N GLY A 267 2.82 62.99 0.66
CA GLY A 267 2.30 61.69 1.08
C GLY A 267 0.87 61.37 0.60
N PHE A 268 0.14 62.33 0.02
CA PHE A 268 -1.20 62.11 -0.49
C PHE A 268 -1.24 61.02 -1.57
N GLY A 269 -0.37 61.10 -2.58
CA GLY A 269 -0.30 60.09 -3.65
C GLY A 269 0.10 58.70 -3.13
N ALA A 270 0.98 58.63 -2.13
CA ALA A 270 1.35 57.36 -1.50
C ALA A 270 0.17 56.75 -0.72
N TYR A 271 -0.60 57.59 -0.01
CA TYR A 271 -1.79 57.17 0.72
C TYR A 271 -2.92 56.71 -0.21
N GLN A 272 -3.18 57.44 -1.30
CA GLN A 272 -4.12 57.02 -2.35
C GLN A 272 -3.75 55.66 -2.93
N LYS A 273 -2.47 55.46 -3.26
CA LYS A 273 -1.96 54.18 -3.77
C LYS A 273 -2.09 53.04 -2.77
N ILE A 274 -1.97 53.29 -1.47
CA ILE A 274 -2.23 52.28 -0.42
C ILE A 274 -3.70 51.87 -0.42
N ILE A 275 -4.63 52.83 -0.55
CA ILE A 275 -6.07 52.55 -0.65
C ILE A 275 -6.37 51.74 -1.92
N GLU A 276 -5.81 52.12 -3.06
CA GLU A 276 -5.93 51.37 -4.32
C GLU A 276 -5.44 49.92 -4.18
N LEU A 277 -4.28 49.70 -3.55
CA LEU A 277 -3.74 48.36 -3.29
C LEU A 277 -4.63 47.55 -2.34
N LYS A 278 -5.25 48.19 -1.35
CA LYS A 278 -6.24 47.54 -0.47
C LYS A 278 -7.49 47.14 -1.26
N ILE A 279 -8.03 48.02 -2.10
CA ILE A 279 -9.16 47.73 -2.99
C ILE A 279 -8.81 46.54 -3.91
N TYR A 280 -7.65 46.56 -4.54
CA TYR A 280 -7.18 45.45 -5.40
C TYR A 280 -7.09 44.11 -4.64
N ASN A 281 -6.57 44.13 -3.41
CA ASN A 281 -6.52 42.93 -2.57
C ASN A 281 -7.92 42.44 -2.17
N LEU A 282 -8.85 43.34 -1.85
CA LEU A 282 -10.24 43.00 -1.57
C LEU A 282 -10.91 42.39 -2.80
N GLU A 283 -10.69 42.96 -3.99
CA GLU A 283 -11.20 42.41 -5.26
C GLU A 283 -10.69 41.00 -5.54
N ARG A 284 -9.41 40.74 -5.27
CA ARG A 284 -8.84 39.38 -5.37
C ARG A 284 -9.52 38.41 -4.41
N LYS A 285 -9.68 38.79 -3.13
CA LYS A 285 -10.35 37.95 -2.12
C LYS A 285 -11.80 37.68 -2.50
N ILE A 286 -12.53 38.70 -2.95
CA ILE A 286 -13.92 38.57 -3.44
C ILE A 286 -13.96 37.61 -4.63
N LYS A 287 -13.03 37.72 -5.59
CA LYS A 287 -12.97 36.81 -6.76
C LYS A 287 -12.70 35.36 -6.35
N GLU A 288 -11.82 35.13 -5.37
CA GLU A 288 -11.58 33.79 -4.83
C GLU A 288 -12.80 33.23 -4.09
N LEU A 289 -13.49 34.05 -3.30
CA LEU A 289 -14.73 33.65 -2.62
C LEU A 289 -15.86 33.39 -3.62
N ARG A 290 -16.02 34.20 -4.67
CA ARG A 290 -17.00 33.96 -5.74
C ARG A 290 -16.72 32.67 -6.51
N LYS A 291 -15.45 32.29 -6.72
CA LYS A 291 -15.12 30.96 -7.28
C LYS A 291 -15.54 29.81 -6.35
N LYS A 292 -15.42 30.00 -5.03
CA LYS A 292 -15.88 29.01 -4.04
C LYS A 292 -17.40 28.98 -3.96
N GLU A 293 -18.05 30.14 -4.01
CA GLU A 293 -19.50 30.28 -4.11
C GLU A 293 -20.02 29.53 -5.33
N GLU A 294 -19.43 29.74 -6.51
CA GLU A 294 -19.86 29.06 -7.74
C GLU A 294 -19.66 27.53 -7.65
N LYS A 295 -18.57 27.06 -7.03
CA LYS A 295 -18.39 25.62 -6.77
C LYS A 295 -19.47 25.06 -5.86
N ILE A 296 -19.78 25.75 -4.76
CA ILE A 296 -20.85 25.33 -3.83
C ILE A 296 -22.22 25.46 -4.51
N ARG A 297 -22.45 26.45 -5.36
CA ARG A 297 -23.67 26.57 -6.17
C ARG A 297 -23.76 25.48 -7.24
N ILE A 298 -22.64 25.02 -7.80
CA ILE A 298 -22.62 23.85 -8.69
C ILE A 298 -22.86 22.58 -7.89
N GLU A 299 -22.30 22.42 -6.68
CA GLU A 299 -22.59 21.28 -5.81
C GLU A 299 -24.04 21.27 -5.33
N ILE A 300 -24.59 22.44 -4.98
CA ILE A 300 -26.01 22.62 -4.67
C ILE A 300 -26.82 22.36 -5.92
N ARG A 301 -26.46 22.89 -7.10
CA ARG A 301 -27.18 22.65 -8.36
C ARG A 301 -27.06 21.21 -8.84
N ASP A 302 -25.94 20.53 -8.60
CA ASP A 302 -25.77 19.12 -8.92
C ASP A 302 -26.59 18.30 -7.94
N SER A 303 -26.58 18.65 -6.65
CA SER A 303 -27.52 18.09 -5.69
C SER A 303 -28.98 18.36 -6.09
N GLU A 304 -29.34 19.58 -6.51
CA GLU A 304 -30.66 19.99 -6.99
C GLU A 304 -30.99 19.38 -8.35
N LYS A 305 -30.03 19.08 -9.22
CA LYS A 305 -30.22 18.30 -10.46
C LYS A 305 -30.41 16.81 -10.15
N PHE A 306 -29.93 16.35 -9.00
CA PHE A 306 -30.34 15.09 -8.37
C PHE A 306 -31.70 15.20 -7.62
N PHE A 307 -32.24 16.41 -7.39
CA PHE A 307 -33.50 16.67 -6.65
C PHE A 307 -34.65 17.32 -7.47
N ASN A 308 -34.43 17.72 -8.73
CA ASN A 308 -35.46 18.22 -9.67
C ASN A 308 -35.67 17.29 -10.87
N THR A 309 -35.15 16.08 -10.81
CA THR A 309 -36.02 14.93 -11.04
C THR A 309 -36.63 14.63 -9.69
N GLU A 310 -37.93 14.90 -9.53
CA GLU A 310 -38.75 13.98 -8.75
C GLU A 310 -38.26 12.58 -9.09
N ASN A 311 -38.11 11.75 -8.08
CA ASN A 311 -37.98 10.33 -8.29
C ASN A 311 -36.56 9.78 -8.56
N THR A 312 -35.40 10.29 -8.09
CA THR A 312 -34.15 9.45 -8.16
C THR A 312 -34.01 8.51 -6.96
N ILE A 313 -34.16 9.02 -5.74
CA ILE A 313 -34.30 8.18 -4.54
C ILE A 313 -35.67 7.53 -4.54
N GLU A 314 -36.72 8.22 -4.97
CA GLU A 314 -38.06 7.62 -5.06
C GLU A 314 -38.21 6.70 -6.32
N LEU A 315 -37.47 6.84 -7.45
CA LEU A 315 -37.37 5.77 -8.48
C LEU A 315 -36.44 4.68 -8.01
N PHE A 316 -35.42 4.97 -7.21
CA PHE A 316 -34.63 3.93 -6.59
C PHE A 316 -35.49 3.14 -5.63
N GLU A 317 -36.23 3.77 -4.71
CA GLU A 317 -37.21 3.20 -3.78
C GLU A 317 -38.40 2.57 -4.51
N ASN A 318 -38.90 3.12 -5.61
CA ASN A 318 -39.92 2.49 -6.47
C ASN A 318 -39.34 1.31 -7.26
N ARG A 319 -38.10 1.38 -7.79
CA ARG A 319 -37.39 0.23 -8.41
C ARG A 319 -37.00 -0.84 -7.38
N LEU A 320 -36.75 -0.41 -6.15
CA LEU A 320 -36.53 -1.24 -4.97
C LEU A 320 -37.85 -1.91 -4.54
N ASN A 321 -38.98 -1.21 -4.58
CA ASN A 321 -40.32 -1.76 -4.38
C ASN A 321 -40.73 -2.69 -5.55
N LEU A 322 -40.19 -2.48 -6.76
CA LEU A 322 -40.33 -3.39 -7.90
C LEU A 322 -39.43 -4.64 -7.78
N LEU A 323 -38.39 -4.62 -6.93
CA LEU A 323 -37.63 -5.81 -6.55
C LEU A 323 -38.44 -6.63 -5.55
N VAL A 324 -39.49 -7.29 -6.05
CA VAL A 324 -40.25 -8.31 -5.30
C VAL A 324 -39.44 -9.60 -5.29
N VAL A 325 -38.25 -9.57 -4.69
CA VAL A 325 -37.54 -10.80 -4.36
C VAL A 325 -37.83 -11.06 -2.88
N PRO A 326 -38.65 -12.07 -2.54
CA PRO A 326 -38.94 -12.38 -1.14
C PRO A 326 -37.63 -12.58 -0.39
N LYS A 327 -37.52 -12.03 0.83
CA LYS A 327 -36.34 -12.19 1.68
C LYS A 327 -35.98 -13.67 1.86
N GLU A 328 -36.98 -14.53 1.90
CA GLU A 328 -36.86 -15.99 1.94
C GLU A 328 -36.17 -16.55 0.69
N THR A 329 -36.38 -15.94 -0.48
CA THR A 329 -35.71 -16.33 -1.74
C THR A 329 -34.24 -15.90 -1.72
N ILE A 330 -33.92 -14.70 -1.23
CA ILE A 330 -32.53 -14.25 -1.07
C ILE A 330 -31.80 -15.11 -0.04
N ASP A 331 -32.45 -15.43 1.08
CA ASP A 331 -31.87 -16.24 2.16
C ASP A 331 -31.69 -17.70 1.76
N SER A 332 -32.63 -18.28 1.01
CA SER A 332 -32.49 -19.63 0.45
C SER A 332 -31.39 -19.69 -0.61
N GLU A 333 -31.29 -18.71 -1.51
CA GLU A 333 -30.20 -18.64 -2.50
C GLU A 333 -28.84 -18.36 -1.85
N LEU A 334 -28.77 -17.50 -0.84
CA LEU A 334 -27.55 -17.30 -0.04
C LEU A 334 -27.15 -18.60 0.66
N SER A 335 -28.10 -19.36 1.18
CA SER A 335 -27.84 -20.65 1.81
C SER A 335 -27.39 -21.69 0.78
N ARG A 336 -28.01 -21.74 -0.40
CA ARG A 336 -27.61 -22.58 -1.53
C ARG A 336 -26.19 -22.27 -1.98
N LEU A 337 -25.85 -21.01 -2.24
CA LEU A 337 -24.50 -20.61 -2.63
C LEU A 337 -23.48 -20.85 -1.51
N LYS A 338 -23.82 -20.63 -0.23
CA LYS A 338 -22.94 -20.99 0.89
C LYS A 338 -22.70 -22.49 0.97
N ASN A 339 -23.72 -23.32 0.74
CA ASN A 339 -23.58 -24.77 0.72
C ASN A 339 -22.76 -25.23 -0.48
N ARG A 340 -23.02 -24.68 -1.68
CA ARG A 340 -22.22 -24.94 -2.88
C ARG A 340 -20.77 -24.52 -2.66
N LYS A 341 -20.52 -23.36 -2.04
CA LYS A 341 -19.17 -22.94 -1.66
C LYS A 341 -18.49 -23.97 -0.77
N LYS A 342 -19.17 -24.45 0.29
CA LYS A 342 -18.61 -25.48 1.18
C LYS A 342 -18.32 -26.79 0.44
N GLU A 343 -19.20 -27.20 -0.47
CA GLU A 343 -19.02 -28.38 -1.32
C GLU A 343 -17.83 -28.22 -2.26
N LEU A 344 -17.70 -27.08 -2.93
CA LEU A 344 -16.55 -26.81 -3.80
C LEU A 344 -15.25 -26.72 -3.00
N GLU A 345 -15.28 -26.14 -1.80
CA GLU A 345 -14.13 -26.12 -0.88
C GLU A 345 -13.73 -27.53 -0.43
N SER A 346 -14.69 -28.44 -0.18
CA SER A 346 -14.39 -29.83 0.18
C SER A 346 -13.87 -30.63 -1.02
N ILE A 347 -14.43 -30.44 -2.22
CA ILE A 347 -13.89 -31.02 -3.46
C ILE A 347 -12.46 -30.53 -3.69
N ARG A 348 -12.21 -29.23 -3.49
CA ARG A 348 -10.87 -28.63 -3.63
C ARG A 348 -9.88 -29.26 -2.65
N LEU A 349 -10.30 -29.45 -1.40
CA LEU A 349 -9.50 -30.14 -0.37
C LEU A 349 -9.17 -31.58 -0.81
N ASN A 350 -10.13 -32.31 -1.38
CA ASN A 350 -9.90 -33.68 -1.88
C ASN A 350 -8.87 -33.75 -3.02
N TYR A 351 -8.80 -32.75 -3.89
CA TYR A 351 -7.75 -32.70 -4.90
C TYR A 351 -6.40 -32.29 -4.32
N LEU A 352 -6.42 -31.42 -3.31
CA LEU A 352 -5.20 -30.97 -2.64
C LEU A 352 -4.62 -32.03 -1.71
N SER A 353 -5.44 -32.94 -1.15
CA SER A 353 -5.08 -34.06 -0.26
C SER A 353 -4.23 -35.14 -0.98
N SER A 354 -3.11 -34.66 -1.48
CA SER A 354 -2.15 -35.34 -2.31
C SER A 354 -0.97 -35.84 -1.49
N GLU A 355 -0.17 -36.70 -2.10
CA GLU A 355 1.14 -37.11 -1.57
C GLU A 355 2.03 -35.89 -1.24
N LEU A 356 1.88 -34.78 -1.97
CA LEU A 356 2.62 -33.55 -1.71
C LEU A 356 2.23 -32.89 -0.37
N MET A 357 0.93 -32.77 -0.07
CA MET A 357 0.47 -32.26 1.24
C MET A 357 1.03 -33.13 2.38
N GLN A 358 1.02 -34.45 2.20
CA GLN A 358 1.60 -35.36 3.18
C GLN A 358 3.10 -35.12 3.38
N LYS A 359 3.88 -34.99 2.29
CA LYS A 359 5.31 -34.69 2.36
C LYS A 359 5.60 -33.34 3.03
N ILE A 360 4.81 -32.32 2.73
CA ILE A 360 4.91 -31.02 3.42
C ILE A 360 4.67 -31.19 4.92
N TYR A 361 3.61 -31.90 5.32
CA TYR A 361 3.28 -32.13 6.73
C TYR A 361 4.38 -32.93 7.44
N GLU A 362 4.91 -33.97 6.80
CA GLU A 362 6.01 -34.78 7.31
C GLU A 362 7.27 -33.95 7.56
N ASN A 363 7.62 -33.05 6.63
CA ASN A 363 8.73 -32.11 6.82
C ASN A 363 8.45 -31.12 7.95
N ILE A 364 7.22 -30.57 8.06
CA ILE A 364 6.83 -29.69 9.17
C ILE A 364 7.03 -30.41 10.49
N MET A 365 6.53 -31.65 10.60
CA MET A 365 6.65 -32.47 11.80
C MET A 365 8.12 -32.80 12.13
N TYR A 366 8.93 -33.08 11.11
CA TYR A 366 10.37 -33.31 11.29
C TYR A 366 11.07 -32.09 11.90
N PHE A 367 10.86 -30.89 11.35
CA PHE A 367 11.46 -29.67 11.90
C PHE A 367 10.87 -29.28 13.26
N ALA A 368 9.56 -29.48 13.46
CA ALA A 368 8.90 -29.19 14.74
C ALA A 368 9.41 -30.08 15.87
N LYS A 369 9.76 -31.34 15.58
CA LYS A 369 10.44 -32.23 16.54
C LYS A 369 11.83 -31.72 16.89
N LYS A 370 12.60 -31.21 15.92
CA LYS A 370 13.92 -30.60 16.17
C LYS A 370 13.85 -29.33 17.02
N LEU A 371 12.75 -28.58 16.96
CA LEU A 371 12.52 -27.35 17.73
C LEU A 371 11.70 -27.52 19.01
N ASP A 372 11.34 -28.77 19.34
CA ASP A 372 10.54 -29.13 20.52
C ASP A 372 9.16 -28.43 20.55
N VAL A 373 8.47 -28.42 19.39
CA VAL A 373 7.12 -27.84 19.22
C VAL A 373 6.16 -28.76 18.47
N ALA A 374 6.50 -30.03 18.34
CA ALA A 374 5.68 -31.03 17.65
C ALA A 374 4.32 -31.25 18.33
N GLU A 375 4.21 -31.05 19.64
CA GLU A 375 2.97 -31.21 20.41
C GLU A 375 1.87 -30.20 20.03
N TYR A 376 2.25 -29.06 19.42
CA TYR A 376 1.34 -28.02 18.98
C TYR A 376 0.73 -28.28 17.59
N LEU A 377 1.22 -29.30 16.89
CA LEU A 377 0.72 -29.72 15.60
C LEU A 377 -0.40 -30.74 15.81
N GLU A 378 -1.57 -30.48 15.23
CA GLU A 378 -2.63 -31.49 15.16
C GLU A 378 -2.14 -32.68 14.32
N HIS A 379 -2.62 -33.88 14.63
CA HIS A 379 -2.24 -35.12 13.93
C HIS A 379 -2.84 -35.24 12.52
N GLU A 380 -3.60 -34.24 12.06
CA GLU A 380 -4.27 -34.24 10.77
C GLU A 380 -3.48 -33.47 9.71
N LYS A 381 -3.39 -34.03 8.50
CA LYS A 381 -2.66 -33.42 7.36
C LYS A 381 -3.26 -32.08 6.93
N ASP A 382 -4.53 -31.85 7.23
CA ASP A 382 -5.25 -30.60 6.95
C ASP A 382 -4.75 -29.43 7.82
N PHE A 383 -3.92 -29.70 8.83
CA PHE A 383 -3.27 -28.68 9.65
C PHE A 383 -2.47 -27.65 8.82
N ILE A 384 -1.94 -28.05 7.65
CA ILE A 384 -1.28 -27.12 6.72
C ILE A 384 -2.21 -25.98 6.29
N LEU A 385 -3.52 -26.24 6.25
CA LEU A 385 -4.55 -25.30 5.80
C LEU A 385 -5.31 -24.64 6.96
N THR A 386 -4.92 -24.92 8.22
CA THR A 386 -5.57 -24.40 9.42
C THR A 386 -5.58 -22.87 9.48
N SER A 387 -6.71 -22.31 9.90
CA SER A 387 -6.92 -20.87 10.02
C SER A 387 -6.70 -20.32 11.43
N ASP A 388 -6.59 -21.19 12.44
CA ASP A 388 -6.52 -20.78 13.83
C ASP A 388 -5.07 -20.68 14.31
N LEU A 389 -4.58 -19.44 14.38
CA LEU A 389 -3.22 -19.10 14.79
C LEU A 389 -3.21 -18.25 16.07
N LYS A 390 -4.40 -17.92 16.60
CA LYS A 390 -4.55 -16.92 17.67
C LYS A 390 -4.34 -17.47 19.07
N SER A 391 -4.19 -18.79 19.21
CA SER A 391 -4.04 -19.50 20.48
C SER A 391 -2.59 -19.72 20.90
N TYR A 392 -1.61 -19.58 20.00
CA TYR A 392 -0.20 -19.84 20.29
C TYR A 392 0.52 -18.63 20.89
N SER A 393 1.49 -18.88 21.79
CA SER A 393 2.42 -17.85 22.26
C SER A 393 3.34 -17.39 21.13
N GLY A 394 3.89 -16.17 21.23
CA GLY A 394 4.74 -15.61 20.17
C GLY A 394 5.98 -16.44 19.85
N THR A 395 6.62 -17.05 20.85
CA THR A 395 7.77 -17.94 20.67
C THR A 395 7.40 -19.23 19.94
N ILE A 396 6.26 -19.86 20.28
CA ILE A 396 5.79 -21.08 19.62
C ILE A 396 5.41 -20.77 18.16
N LEU A 397 4.67 -19.70 17.93
CA LEU A 397 4.29 -19.25 16.59
C LEU A 397 5.54 -19.02 15.72
N HIS A 398 6.57 -18.38 16.27
CA HIS A 398 7.83 -18.13 15.58
C HIS A 398 8.51 -19.44 15.13
N LYS A 399 8.61 -20.44 16.02
CA LYS A 399 9.17 -21.76 15.69
C LYS A 399 8.34 -22.49 14.63
N LEU A 400 7.02 -22.47 14.77
CA LEU A 400 6.12 -23.10 13.81
C LEU A 400 6.25 -22.44 12.43
N VAL A 401 6.27 -21.10 12.36
CA VAL A 401 6.47 -20.37 11.09
C VAL A 401 7.77 -20.79 10.43
N PHE A 402 8.85 -20.92 11.20
CA PHE A 402 10.12 -21.40 10.68
C PHE A 402 10.01 -22.83 10.12
N CYS A 403 9.40 -23.76 10.85
CA CYS A 403 9.18 -25.15 10.39
C CYS A 403 8.40 -25.21 9.08
N PHE A 404 7.32 -24.43 8.98
CA PHE A 404 6.50 -24.34 7.77
C PHE A 404 7.30 -23.82 6.58
N LYS A 405 8.08 -22.75 6.76
CA LYS A 405 8.92 -22.20 5.68
C LYS A 405 9.94 -23.20 5.17
N LEU A 406 10.64 -23.88 6.08
CA LEU A 406 11.63 -24.88 5.73
C LEU A 406 10.99 -26.05 4.98
N ALA A 407 9.82 -26.53 5.42
CA ALA A 407 9.07 -27.56 4.72
C ALA A 407 8.65 -27.13 3.30
N TYR A 408 8.21 -25.88 3.14
CA TYR A 408 7.87 -25.33 1.82
C TYR A 408 9.09 -25.28 0.91
N ILE A 409 10.23 -24.81 1.40
CA ILE A 409 11.47 -24.76 0.62
C ILE A 409 11.90 -26.17 0.20
N VAL A 410 11.83 -27.17 1.09
CA VAL A 410 12.20 -28.55 0.76
C VAL A 410 11.38 -29.08 -0.42
N GLU A 411 10.06 -29.00 -0.35
CA GLU A 411 9.21 -29.54 -1.41
C GLU A 411 9.26 -28.71 -2.68
N LEU A 412 9.36 -27.39 -2.56
CA LEU A 412 9.52 -26.49 -3.71
C LEU A 412 10.83 -26.77 -4.47
N GLN A 413 11.94 -27.03 -3.77
CA GLN A 413 13.20 -27.40 -4.40
C GLN A 413 13.14 -28.75 -5.11
N LYS A 414 12.41 -29.73 -4.56
CA LYS A 414 12.18 -31.02 -5.23
C LYS A 414 11.43 -30.82 -6.54
N TYR A 415 10.41 -29.95 -6.54
CA TYR A 415 9.67 -29.60 -7.74
C TYR A 415 10.51 -28.83 -8.77
N LEU A 416 11.32 -27.87 -8.30
CA LEU A 416 12.21 -27.06 -9.15
C LEU A 416 13.38 -27.84 -9.75
N GLY A 417 13.87 -28.85 -9.04
CA GLY A 417 15.11 -29.56 -9.38
C GLY A 417 16.39 -28.81 -9.02
N PHE A 418 16.33 -27.72 -8.25
CA PHE A 418 17.50 -26.94 -7.81
C PHE A 418 17.29 -26.28 -6.45
N ARG A 419 18.41 -25.85 -5.83
CA ARG A 419 18.40 -25.18 -4.51
C ARG A 419 17.99 -23.72 -4.58
N LEU A 420 17.21 -23.27 -3.61
CA LEU A 420 16.76 -21.89 -3.46
C LEU A 420 17.53 -21.17 -2.34
N PRO A 421 17.70 -19.84 -2.43
CA PRO A 421 18.26 -19.08 -1.31
C PRO A 421 17.26 -19.03 -0.15
N ILE A 422 17.77 -18.92 1.08
CA ILE A 422 17.01 -18.71 2.31
C ILE A 422 17.42 -17.36 2.88
N VAL A 423 16.48 -16.41 2.89
CA VAL A 423 16.75 -15.03 3.31
C VAL A 423 15.94 -14.72 4.57
N LEU A 424 16.65 -14.48 5.68
CA LEU A 424 16.07 -14.25 7.00
C LEU A 424 16.35 -12.80 7.43
N ASP A 425 15.30 -11.99 7.56
CA ASP A 425 15.38 -10.66 8.13
C ASP A 425 15.08 -10.70 9.63
N SER A 426 16.12 -10.50 10.43
CA SER A 426 16.09 -10.42 11.89
C SER A 426 15.42 -11.65 12.54
N PRO A 427 16.07 -12.84 12.51
CA PRO A 427 15.51 -14.05 13.10
C PRO A 427 15.35 -13.98 14.62
N SER A 428 16.04 -13.03 15.28
CA SER A 428 15.88 -12.76 16.71
C SER A 428 14.78 -11.72 16.95
N GLY A 429 13.58 -12.19 17.29
CA GLY A 429 12.49 -11.35 17.81
C GLY A 429 12.64 -11.02 19.30
N ARG A 430 11.85 -10.06 19.81
CA ARG A 430 11.88 -9.68 21.25
C ARG A 430 11.47 -10.81 22.20
N GLU A 431 10.77 -11.81 21.69
CA GLU A 431 10.16 -12.91 22.46
C GLU A 431 10.85 -14.27 22.21
N VAL A 432 11.97 -14.29 21.49
CA VAL A 432 12.69 -15.52 21.15
C VAL A 432 14.01 -15.56 21.90
N ASP A 433 14.18 -16.54 22.78
CA ASP A 433 15.43 -16.76 23.49
C ASP A 433 16.58 -17.21 22.57
N GLN A 434 17.81 -17.14 23.09
CA GLN A 434 19.02 -17.48 22.34
C GLN A 434 19.10 -18.96 21.95
N LYS A 435 18.58 -19.86 22.81
CA LYS A 435 18.59 -21.30 22.55
C LYS A 435 17.75 -21.66 21.32
N ASN A 436 16.56 -21.07 21.19
CA ASN A 436 15.69 -21.29 20.05
C ASN A 436 16.34 -20.85 18.74
N ILE A 437 17.07 -19.73 18.77
CA ILE A 437 17.82 -19.25 17.61
C ILE A 437 18.95 -20.22 17.25
N GLU A 438 19.68 -20.72 18.25
CA GLU A 438 20.73 -21.73 18.05
C GLU A 438 20.17 -23.02 17.42
N ASP A 439 19.02 -23.51 17.89
CA ASP A 439 18.35 -24.69 17.33
C ASP A 439 17.91 -24.45 15.86
N MET A 440 17.40 -23.26 15.54
CA MET A 440 17.08 -22.88 14.16
C MET A 440 18.34 -22.89 13.26
N PHE A 441 19.46 -22.36 13.75
CA PHE A 441 20.73 -22.38 13.03
C PHE A 441 21.28 -23.79 12.84
N LYS A 442 21.10 -24.66 13.82
CA LYS A 442 21.48 -26.06 13.72
C LYS A 442 20.73 -26.74 12.56
N ILE A 443 19.43 -26.51 12.44
CA ILE A 443 18.63 -27.01 11.30
C ILE A 443 19.17 -26.48 9.97
N LEU A 444 19.45 -25.17 9.87
CA LEU A 444 19.99 -24.59 8.62
C LEU A 444 21.35 -25.20 8.25
N ASN A 445 22.21 -25.45 9.23
CA ASN A 445 23.53 -26.02 9.00
C ASN A 445 23.52 -27.52 8.71
N GLU A 446 22.49 -28.26 9.13
CA GLU A 446 22.38 -29.71 8.93
C GLU A 446 21.58 -30.04 7.67
N ASP A 447 20.39 -29.43 7.51
CA ASP A 447 19.41 -29.81 6.50
C ASP A 447 19.48 -28.92 5.24
N PHE A 448 20.13 -27.76 5.31
CA PHE A 448 20.19 -26.76 4.24
C PHE A 448 21.64 -26.35 3.87
N VAL A 449 22.58 -27.30 3.94
CA VAL A 449 24.02 -27.08 3.66
C VAL A 449 24.26 -26.51 2.26
N ASP A 450 23.55 -27.01 1.25
CA ASP A 450 23.73 -26.61 -0.16
C ASP A 450 23.01 -25.31 -0.52
N ASN A 451 22.15 -24.81 0.40
CA ASN A 451 21.38 -23.60 0.20
C ASN A 451 22.24 -22.38 0.49
N GLN A 452 22.05 -21.33 -0.32
CA GLN A 452 22.55 -20.02 0.06
C GLN A 452 21.71 -19.47 1.22
N ILE A 453 22.35 -19.05 2.30
CA ILE A 453 21.70 -18.47 3.48
C ILE A 453 22.15 -17.02 3.60
N ILE A 454 21.19 -16.08 3.70
CA ILE A 454 21.46 -14.64 3.85
C ILE A 454 20.67 -14.15 5.05
N ILE A 455 21.37 -13.54 6.01
CA ILE A 455 20.75 -13.12 7.27
C ILE A 455 21.05 -11.65 7.52
N ALA A 456 20.01 -10.87 7.81
CA ALA A 456 20.16 -9.53 8.35
C ALA A 456 19.92 -9.55 9.87
N SER A 457 20.87 -9.06 10.65
CA SER A 457 20.68 -8.96 12.10
C SER A 457 21.57 -7.90 12.76
N ILE A 458 21.19 -7.48 13.98
CA ILE A 458 22.05 -6.74 14.90
C ILE A 458 22.83 -7.67 15.84
N PHE A 459 22.48 -8.95 15.87
CA PHE A 459 23.11 -9.96 16.70
C PHE A 459 24.10 -10.77 15.86
N GLU A 460 25.16 -11.20 16.52
CA GLU A 460 26.05 -12.24 16.00
C GLU A 460 25.57 -13.60 16.52
N TYR A 461 25.63 -14.61 15.65
CA TYR A 461 25.10 -15.93 15.96
C TYR A 461 26.26 -16.94 15.96
N PRO A 462 26.62 -17.55 17.10
CA PRO A 462 27.78 -18.43 17.20
C PRO A 462 27.74 -19.61 16.23
N LEU A 463 26.54 -20.18 16.01
CA LEU A 463 26.33 -21.29 15.08
C LEU A 463 26.21 -20.85 13.63
N TYR A 464 26.26 -19.56 13.32
CA TYR A 464 26.28 -19.07 11.96
C TYR A 464 27.69 -18.57 11.62
N SER A 465 28.41 -19.33 10.81
CA SER A 465 29.74 -18.97 10.33
C SER A 465 29.64 -18.46 8.89
N PRO A 466 29.38 -17.15 8.67
CA PRO A 466 29.28 -16.59 7.34
C PRO A 466 30.66 -16.52 6.65
N ASP A 467 30.73 -16.93 5.40
CA ASP A 467 31.89 -16.68 4.53
C ASP A 467 31.91 -15.24 4.00
N LYS A 468 30.77 -14.55 4.01
CA LYS A 468 30.65 -13.12 3.66
C LYS A 468 29.97 -12.31 4.76
N ILE A 469 30.62 -11.21 5.15
CA ILE A 469 30.07 -10.26 6.12
C ILE A 469 29.91 -8.89 5.45
N ILE A 470 28.68 -8.41 5.36
CA ILE A 470 28.33 -7.08 4.87
C ILE A 470 28.04 -6.20 6.09
N LYS A 471 28.96 -5.28 6.43
CA LYS A 471 28.77 -4.33 7.53
C LYS A 471 28.12 -3.05 7.03
N ILE A 472 27.00 -2.66 7.64
CA ILE A 472 26.33 -1.38 7.39
C ILE A 472 26.49 -0.48 8.62
N ASN A 473 27.28 0.59 8.48
CA ASN A 473 27.63 1.43 9.62
C ASN A 473 26.57 2.50 9.92
N LYS A 474 26.33 3.43 8.99
CA LYS A 474 25.43 4.58 9.20
C LYS A 474 24.19 4.53 8.33
N ASN A 475 24.39 4.30 7.03
CA ASN A 475 23.31 4.12 6.07
C ASN A 475 23.74 3.15 4.97
N LEU A 476 22.79 2.72 4.13
CA LEU A 476 23.04 1.68 3.13
C LEU A 476 24.10 2.09 2.10
N LEU A 477 24.12 3.35 1.66
CA LEU A 477 24.95 3.85 0.54
C LEU A 477 26.24 4.56 0.98
N GLU A 478 26.45 4.77 2.28
CA GLU A 478 27.69 5.33 2.86
C GLU A 478 28.78 4.27 3.11
#